data_AF-A0A7S0MJX0-F1
#
_entry.id   AF-A0A7S0MJX0-F1
#
_cell.length_a   1.000
_cell.length_b   1.000
_cell.length_c   1.000
_cell.angle_alpha   90.00
_cell.angle_beta   90.00
_cell.angle_gamma   90.00
#
_symmetry.space_group_name_H-M   'P 1'
#
loop_
_entity.id
_entity.type
_entity.pdbx_description
1 polymer ?
#
loop_
_entity_poly.entity_id
_entity_poly.type
_entity_poly.pdbx_seq_one_letter_code
_entity_poly.pdbx_strand_id
1 'polypeptide(L)'
;MVYFVRRMPWYGELLPASFGSVRGAVDQLVQKGRQHMPSAEWVQLCKGFGMDGAMLTVGTRFLHDTGVVRFFGDAGALASGEGGGGETVFLAAQFMMSVMKGLVRHDRQALQDYFVSAAGKDRLMLRRTNRFNATGRLHESLLPFLWPAVDASRAYWAWVRDPARDQREAELWPADVVRGEGDVARAEELLGGFDLLVRLKDDAELLVPGALPPARTQLAADAFAADATLPFAVSRAYPMLPAGAFQRIVVRVAGLADWSDFGATKAVFYLLGNVATLDWASSDVPPGAVQQERHAVLRWRASGKRLRAVIAAAVDAIESFFPGLPRLEAREDAPASALEPAQVYILASTDEAAALVQAAITAAVKAAAKGDGLEGLVVEVHQPGAPALDFSRVRMLVVCITPELSASKESVDRVKEMLGHRVAAIPVLLAGFESQWGALYELARQPSADLRAFSATRAHTEAEVRKQVAEEERARPVR
;
A
#
# COMPACT_ATOMS: atom_id res chain seq x y z
N MET A 1 -33.97 -13.11 -10.25
CA MET A 1 -32.66 -13.16 -10.92
C MET A 1 -32.72 -13.81 -12.31
N VAL A 2 -33.28 -15.03 -12.47
CA VAL A 2 -33.36 -15.75 -13.76
C VAL A 2 -34.07 -14.96 -14.89
N TYR A 3 -35.08 -14.16 -14.56
CA TYR A 3 -35.83 -13.36 -15.54
C TYR A 3 -35.01 -12.21 -16.18
N PHE A 4 -34.05 -11.64 -15.43
CA PHE A 4 -33.23 -10.52 -15.90
C PHE A 4 -32.10 -11.01 -16.83
N VAL A 5 -31.50 -12.16 -16.47
CA VAL A 5 -30.45 -12.80 -17.26
C VAL A 5 -30.94 -13.18 -18.65
N ARG A 6 -32.19 -13.69 -18.77
CA ARG A 6 -32.81 -14.05 -20.06
C ARG A 6 -33.05 -12.89 -21.02
N ARG A 7 -32.98 -11.64 -20.53
CA ARG A 7 -33.18 -10.42 -21.33
C ARG A 7 -31.88 -9.77 -21.76
N MET A 8 -30.73 -10.29 -21.33
CA MET A 8 -29.44 -9.77 -21.76
C MET A 8 -29.19 -10.17 -23.21
N PRO A 9 -28.61 -9.30 -24.06
CA PRO A 9 -28.36 -9.58 -25.48
C PRO A 9 -27.51 -10.84 -25.72
N TRP A 10 -26.67 -11.17 -24.74
CA TRP A 10 -25.74 -12.29 -24.78
C TRP A 10 -26.32 -13.61 -24.19
N TYR A 11 -27.56 -13.61 -23.72
CA TYR A 11 -28.18 -14.83 -23.19
C TYR A 11 -28.47 -15.83 -24.31
N GLY A 12 -27.84 -17.01 -24.23
CA GLY A 12 -27.93 -18.04 -25.27
C GLY A 12 -26.83 -17.91 -26.34
N GLU A 13 -25.89 -16.99 -26.18
CA GLU A 13 -24.67 -17.00 -26.99
C GLU A 13 -23.93 -18.33 -26.80
N LEU A 14 -23.44 -18.87 -27.93
CA LEU A 14 -22.71 -20.12 -27.95
C LEU A 14 -21.31 -19.88 -27.40
N LEU A 15 -20.96 -20.58 -26.31
CA LEU A 15 -19.60 -20.59 -25.81
C LEU A 15 -18.73 -21.54 -26.64
N PRO A 16 -17.46 -21.18 -26.90
CA PRO A 16 -16.49 -22.09 -27.49
C PRO A 16 -16.42 -23.41 -26.70
N ALA A 17 -16.44 -24.54 -27.40
CA ALA A 17 -16.41 -25.86 -26.77
C ALA A 17 -15.20 -26.02 -25.84
N SER A 18 -14.06 -25.42 -26.20
CA SER A 18 -12.84 -25.42 -25.40
C SER A 18 -13.03 -24.81 -24.00
N PHE A 19 -13.86 -23.76 -23.86
CA PHE A 19 -14.14 -23.15 -22.55
C PHE A 19 -14.93 -24.11 -21.66
N GLY A 20 -15.91 -24.81 -22.25
CA GLY A 20 -16.67 -25.85 -21.57
C GLY A 20 -15.79 -27.04 -21.15
N SER A 21 -14.87 -27.46 -22.02
CA SER A 21 -13.92 -28.55 -21.73
C SER A 21 -12.95 -28.18 -20.60
N VAL A 22 -12.37 -26.98 -20.63
CA VAL A 22 -11.49 -26.49 -19.55
C VAL A 22 -12.27 -26.41 -18.23
N ARG A 23 -13.49 -25.87 -18.24
CA ARG A 23 -14.34 -25.85 -17.04
C ARG A 23 -14.57 -27.27 -16.49
N GLY A 24 -14.92 -28.23 -17.35
CA GLY A 24 -15.10 -29.63 -16.94
C GLY A 24 -13.82 -30.24 -16.35
N ALA A 25 -12.65 -29.90 -16.89
CA ALA A 25 -11.36 -30.33 -16.34
C ALA A 25 -11.07 -29.70 -14.97
N VAL A 26 -11.38 -28.41 -14.79
CA VAL A 26 -11.27 -27.72 -13.49
C VAL A 26 -12.18 -28.39 -12.46
N ASP A 27 -13.43 -28.66 -12.80
CA ASP A 27 -14.39 -29.31 -11.89
C ASP A 27 -13.87 -30.68 -11.42
N GLN A 28 -13.28 -31.47 -12.34
CA GLN A 28 -12.66 -32.75 -11.98
C GLN A 28 -11.44 -32.59 -11.07
N LEU A 29 -10.60 -31.58 -11.29
CA LEU A 29 -9.45 -31.29 -10.41
C LEU A 29 -9.91 -30.90 -9.00
N VAL A 30 -10.94 -30.06 -8.90
CA VAL A 30 -11.52 -29.64 -7.61
C VAL A 30 -12.14 -30.84 -6.89
N GLN A 31 -12.85 -31.73 -7.59
CA GLN A 31 -13.38 -32.98 -7.00
C GLN A 31 -12.28 -33.91 -6.47
N LYS A 32 -11.09 -33.90 -7.09
CA LYS A 32 -9.89 -34.60 -6.61
C LYS A 32 -9.20 -33.88 -5.45
N GLY A 33 -9.79 -32.80 -4.93
CA GLY A 33 -9.27 -32.04 -3.80
C GLY A 33 -8.23 -30.99 -4.16
N ARG A 34 -8.05 -30.68 -5.45
CA ARG A 34 -7.09 -29.67 -5.88
C ARG A 34 -7.65 -28.26 -5.69
N GLN A 35 -6.90 -27.41 -5.00
CA GLN A 35 -7.36 -26.07 -4.62
C GLN A 35 -6.84 -24.98 -5.55
N HIS A 36 -5.62 -25.14 -6.05
CA HIS A 36 -4.91 -24.19 -6.89
C HIS A 36 -3.93 -24.93 -7.83
N MET A 37 -3.39 -24.21 -8.79
CA MET A 37 -2.34 -24.69 -9.69
C MET A 37 -1.42 -23.55 -10.14
N PRO A 38 -0.15 -23.83 -10.45
CA PRO A 38 0.73 -22.84 -11.05
C PRO A 38 0.26 -22.41 -12.45
N SER A 39 0.47 -21.15 -12.81
CA SER A 39 0.14 -20.60 -14.13
C SER A 39 0.71 -21.42 -15.29
N ALA A 40 1.94 -21.92 -15.18
CA ALA A 40 2.54 -22.75 -16.23
C ALA A 40 1.73 -24.03 -16.50
N GLU A 41 1.20 -24.67 -15.45
CA GLU A 41 0.36 -25.86 -15.58
C GLU A 41 -1.03 -25.50 -16.13
N TRP A 42 -1.57 -24.34 -15.73
CA TRP A 42 -2.83 -23.83 -16.28
C TRP A 42 -2.74 -23.59 -17.79
N VAL A 43 -1.62 -23.01 -18.25
CA VAL A 43 -1.35 -22.81 -19.69
C VAL A 43 -1.32 -24.16 -20.42
N GLN A 44 -0.66 -25.18 -19.86
CA GLN A 44 -0.62 -26.51 -20.49
C GLN A 44 -2.00 -27.17 -20.53
N LEU A 45 -2.78 -27.05 -19.45
CA LEU A 45 -4.16 -27.54 -19.42
C LEU A 45 -5.00 -26.90 -20.53
N CYS A 46 -4.95 -25.57 -20.64
CA CYS A 46 -5.68 -24.81 -21.66
C CYS A 46 -5.25 -25.18 -23.08
N LYS A 47 -3.93 -25.29 -23.33
CA LYS A 47 -3.39 -25.73 -24.62
C LYS A 47 -3.88 -27.12 -25.00
N GLY A 48 -4.01 -28.04 -24.03
CA GLY A 48 -4.58 -29.36 -24.25
C GLY A 48 -6.02 -29.36 -24.81
N PHE A 49 -6.75 -28.25 -24.65
CA PHE A 49 -8.09 -28.05 -25.20
C PHE A 49 -8.14 -27.02 -26.34
N GLY A 50 -6.98 -26.67 -26.92
CA GLY A 50 -6.90 -25.73 -28.05
C GLY A 50 -7.07 -24.26 -27.66
N MET A 51 -6.80 -23.90 -26.40
CA MET A 51 -6.74 -22.50 -25.96
C MET A 51 -5.28 -22.03 -25.88
N ASP A 52 -4.82 -21.33 -26.91
CA ASP A 52 -3.48 -20.73 -27.00
C ASP A 52 -3.55 -19.25 -27.44
N GLY A 53 -2.40 -18.55 -27.36
CA GLY A 53 -2.29 -17.14 -27.77
C GLY A 53 -3.38 -16.24 -27.18
N ALA A 54 -4.07 -15.48 -28.04
CA ALA A 54 -5.16 -14.60 -27.62
C ALA A 54 -6.35 -15.35 -27.00
N MET A 55 -6.60 -16.60 -27.42
CA MET A 55 -7.71 -17.40 -26.91
C MET A 55 -7.48 -17.83 -25.46
N LEU A 56 -6.22 -18.06 -25.08
CA LEU A 56 -5.83 -18.30 -23.69
C LEU A 56 -6.12 -17.08 -22.80
N THR A 57 -5.77 -15.88 -23.26
CA THR A 57 -6.04 -14.63 -22.53
C THR A 57 -7.54 -14.41 -22.35
N VAL A 58 -8.31 -14.49 -23.45
CA VAL A 58 -9.77 -14.28 -23.43
C VAL A 58 -10.47 -15.34 -22.58
N GLY A 59 -10.12 -16.62 -22.76
CA GLY A 59 -10.75 -17.70 -22.01
C GLY A 59 -10.39 -17.71 -20.53
N THR A 60 -9.13 -17.39 -20.17
CA THR A 60 -8.75 -17.24 -18.76
C THR A 60 -9.53 -16.11 -18.10
N ARG A 61 -9.66 -14.95 -18.76
CA ARG A 61 -10.46 -13.83 -18.26
C ARG A 61 -11.94 -14.19 -18.14
N PHE A 62 -12.50 -14.86 -19.13
CA PHE A 62 -13.88 -15.34 -19.08
C PHE A 62 -14.13 -16.29 -17.90
N LEU A 63 -13.24 -17.26 -17.68
CA LEU A 63 -13.34 -18.22 -16.57
C LEU A 63 -13.11 -17.55 -15.21
N HIS A 64 -12.26 -16.52 -15.15
CA HIS A 64 -12.14 -15.62 -14.00
C HIS A 64 -13.48 -14.91 -13.74
N ASP A 65 -14.03 -14.20 -14.72
CA ASP A 65 -15.20 -13.34 -14.54
C ASP A 65 -16.46 -14.15 -14.18
N THR A 66 -16.57 -15.37 -14.72
CA THR A 66 -17.64 -16.32 -14.39
C THR A 66 -17.43 -17.07 -13.08
N GLY A 67 -16.28 -16.89 -12.42
CA GLY A 67 -15.96 -17.49 -11.12
C GLY A 67 -15.61 -18.97 -11.16
N VAL A 68 -15.28 -19.52 -12.33
CA VAL A 68 -14.77 -20.90 -12.47
C VAL A 68 -13.37 -21.00 -11.89
N VAL A 69 -12.54 -19.99 -12.11
CA VAL A 69 -11.21 -19.85 -11.50
C VAL A 69 -11.01 -18.43 -10.98
N ARG A 70 -9.94 -18.19 -10.23
CA ARG A 70 -9.40 -16.85 -9.98
C ARG A 70 -7.94 -16.79 -10.37
N PHE A 71 -7.57 -15.69 -10.98
CA PHE A 71 -6.23 -15.39 -11.46
C PHE A 71 -6.06 -13.88 -11.40
N PHE A 72 -4.98 -13.43 -10.75
CA PHE A 72 -4.72 -12.00 -10.49
C PHE A 72 -3.49 -11.48 -11.22
N GLY A 73 -2.83 -12.31 -12.01
CA GLY A 73 -1.73 -11.92 -12.88
C GLY A 73 -2.19 -11.30 -14.20
N ASP A 74 -1.24 -10.99 -15.07
CA ASP A 74 -1.54 -10.48 -16.41
C ASP A 74 -1.82 -11.63 -17.38
N ALA A 75 -3.08 -11.76 -17.80
CA ALA A 75 -3.50 -12.80 -18.74
C ALA A 75 -2.89 -12.62 -20.15
N GLY A 76 -2.43 -11.41 -20.50
CA GLY A 76 -1.66 -11.15 -21.71
C GLY A 76 -0.23 -11.69 -21.59
N ALA A 77 0.45 -11.39 -20.49
CA ALA A 77 1.77 -11.94 -20.18
C ALA A 77 1.79 -13.48 -20.07
N LEU A 78 0.69 -14.06 -19.56
CA LEU A 78 0.47 -15.50 -19.52
C LEU A 78 0.50 -16.14 -20.93
N ALA A 79 -0.03 -15.43 -21.93
CA ALA A 79 -0.11 -15.92 -23.31
C ALA A 79 1.17 -15.68 -24.12
N SER A 80 1.90 -14.59 -23.84
CA SER A 80 3.20 -14.32 -24.48
C SER A 80 4.32 -15.16 -23.89
N GLY A 81 4.11 -15.78 -22.72
CA GLY A 81 5.15 -16.51 -21.99
C GLY A 81 6.18 -15.60 -21.34
N GLU A 82 5.95 -14.28 -21.37
CA GLU A 82 6.77 -13.26 -20.70
C GLU A 82 6.36 -13.07 -19.23
N GLY A 83 5.19 -13.60 -18.84
CA GLY A 83 4.70 -13.65 -17.47
C GLY A 83 5.47 -14.66 -16.61
N GLY A 84 6.22 -14.15 -15.63
CA GLY A 84 7.08 -14.90 -14.74
C GLY A 84 6.36 -16.07 -14.03
N GLY A 85 7.03 -17.21 -13.96
CA GLY A 85 6.53 -18.51 -13.50
C GLY A 85 6.20 -18.64 -12.00
N GLY A 86 5.69 -17.58 -11.36
CA GLY A 86 5.30 -17.56 -9.94
C GLY A 86 3.81 -17.37 -9.66
N GLU A 87 2.99 -17.06 -10.67
CA GLU A 87 1.58 -16.73 -10.45
C GLU A 87 0.70 -17.98 -10.22
N THR A 88 -0.31 -17.83 -9.36
CA THR A 88 -1.23 -18.93 -8.98
C THR A 88 -2.60 -18.78 -9.64
N VAL A 89 -3.13 -19.87 -10.18
CA VAL A 89 -4.53 -19.99 -10.60
C VAL A 89 -5.31 -20.74 -9.52
N PHE A 90 -6.27 -20.07 -8.90
CA PHE A 90 -7.12 -20.64 -7.85
C PHE A 90 -8.35 -21.30 -8.46
N LEU A 91 -8.60 -22.55 -8.07
CA LEU A 91 -9.63 -23.39 -8.68
C LEU A 91 -10.82 -23.59 -7.73
N ALA A 92 -10.56 -23.86 -6.45
CA ALA A 92 -11.60 -24.27 -5.52
C ALA A 92 -12.22 -23.07 -4.78
N ALA A 93 -13.47 -22.73 -5.11
CA ALA A 93 -14.22 -21.68 -4.42
C ALA A 93 -14.30 -21.89 -2.91
N GLN A 94 -14.43 -23.15 -2.46
CA GLN A 94 -14.47 -23.47 -1.03
C GLN A 94 -13.16 -23.09 -0.31
N PHE A 95 -12.01 -23.36 -0.92
CA PHE A 95 -10.71 -22.94 -0.38
C PHE A 95 -10.63 -21.41 -0.31
N MET A 96 -10.97 -20.71 -1.39
CA MET A 96 -10.95 -19.25 -1.41
C MET A 96 -11.85 -18.63 -0.32
N MET A 97 -13.04 -19.19 -0.14
CA MET A 97 -13.95 -18.78 0.93
C MET A 97 -13.37 -19.05 2.32
N SER A 98 -12.73 -20.19 2.54
CA SER A 98 -12.05 -20.49 3.82
C SER A 98 -10.89 -19.53 4.09
N VAL A 99 -10.11 -19.18 3.07
CA VAL A 99 -9.04 -18.18 3.18
C VAL A 99 -9.61 -16.83 3.63
N MET A 100 -10.61 -16.30 2.91
CA MET A 100 -11.26 -15.03 3.26
C MET A 100 -11.91 -15.06 4.65
N LYS A 101 -12.53 -16.19 5.04
CA LYS A 101 -13.10 -16.36 6.38
C LYS A 101 -12.04 -16.20 7.47
N GLY A 102 -10.81 -16.65 7.26
CA GLY A 102 -9.76 -16.59 8.29
C GLY A 102 -9.23 -15.18 8.50
N LEU A 103 -9.39 -14.30 7.51
CA LEU A 103 -9.10 -12.88 7.70
C LEU A 103 -10.26 -12.15 8.41
N VAL A 104 -11.50 -12.44 8.00
CA VAL A 104 -12.69 -11.64 8.38
C VAL A 104 -13.34 -12.12 9.66
N ARG A 105 -13.43 -13.45 9.87
CA ARG A 105 -14.22 -14.07 10.95
C ARG A 105 -13.39 -14.62 12.10
N HIS A 106 -12.07 -14.66 11.95
CA HIS A 106 -11.19 -15.19 12.98
C HIS A 106 -11.36 -14.45 14.30
N ASP A 107 -11.56 -15.21 15.38
CA ASP A 107 -11.62 -14.69 16.73
C ASP A 107 -10.25 -14.20 17.18
N ARG A 108 -10.08 -12.88 17.18
CA ARG A 108 -8.82 -12.24 17.57
C ARG A 108 -8.63 -12.19 19.08
N GLN A 109 -9.69 -12.36 19.86
CA GLN A 109 -9.59 -12.51 21.31
C GLN A 109 -8.93 -13.85 21.64
N ALA A 110 -9.29 -14.92 20.92
CA ALA A 110 -8.64 -16.22 21.07
C ALA A 110 -7.11 -16.16 20.85
N LEU A 111 -6.62 -15.35 19.89
CA LEU A 111 -5.17 -15.14 19.72
C LEU A 111 -4.53 -14.45 20.93
N GLN A 112 -5.16 -13.39 21.43
CA GLN A 112 -4.66 -12.68 22.60
C GLN A 112 -4.61 -13.60 23.82
N ASP A 113 -5.69 -14.33 24.08
CA ASP A 113 -5.81 -15.25 25.21
C ASP A 113 -4.77 -16.37 25.13
N TYR A 114 -4.52 -16.91 23.93
CA TYR A 114 -3.47 -17.91 23.71
C TYR A 114 -2.08 -17.37 24.05
N PHE A 115 -1.71 -16.20 23.53
CA PHE A 115 -0.38 -15.62 23.75
C PHE A 115 -0.17 -15.07 25.18
N VAL A 116 -1.25 -14.83 25.92
CA VAL A 116 -1.22 -14.55 27.37
C VAL A 116 -1.08 -15.82 28.19
N SER A 117 -1.70 -16.92 27.75
CA SER A 117 -1.72 -18.19 28.48
C SER A 117 -0.33 -18.82 28.60
N ALA A 118 -0.16 -19.68 29.61
CA ALA A 118 1.08 -20.45 29.79
C ALA A 118 1.43 -21.33 28.57
N ALA A 119 0.44 -21.73 27.77
CA ALA A 119 0.62 -22.59 26.60
C ALA A 119 1.22 -21.86 25.38
N GLY A 120 1.11 -20.53 25.33
CA GLY A 120 1.52 -19.71 24.19
C GLY A 120 2.31 -18.47 24.58
N LYS A 121 2.88 -18.42 25.79
CA LYS A 121 3.48 -17.22 26.38
C LYS A 121 4.58 -16.61 25.50
N ASP A 122 4.19 -15.68 24.64
CA ASP A 122 5.07 -14.96 23.73
C ASP A 122 4.69 -13.47 23.72
N ARG A 123 5.54 -12.66 24.36
CA ARG A 123 5.34 -11.21 24.50
C ARG A 123 5.39 -10.49 23.15
N LEU A 124 6.20 -10.97 22.20
CA LEU A 124 6.32 -10.35 20.88
C LEU A 124 5.05 -10.62 20.07
N MET A 125 4.57 -11.86 20.06
CA MET A 125 3.34 -12.23 19.36
C MET A 125 2.10 -11.58 19.97
N LEU A 126 2.05 -11.43 21.29
CA LEU A 126 0.99 -10.67 21.96
C LEU A 126 1.00 -9.19 21.53
N ARG A 127 2.18 -8.55 21.47
CA ARG A 127 2.30 -7.15 20.97
C ARG A 127 1.83 -7.02 19.53
N ARG A 128 2.23 -7.95 18.65
CA ARG A 128 1.81 -7.99 17.24
C ARG A 128 0.29 -8.17 17.12
N THR A 129 -0.30 -9.06 17.93
CA THR A 129 -1.76 -9.29 17.97
C THR A 129 -2.52 -8.05 18.43
N ASN A 130 -2.05 -7.40 19.50
CA ASN A 130 -2.65 -6.15 19.98
C ASN A 130 -2.54 -5.03 18.95
N ARG A 131 -1.43 -4.94 18.23
CA ARG A 131 -1.25 -3.98 17.14
C ARG A 131 -2.22 -4.25 15.99
N PHE A 132 -2.40 -5.52 15.60
CA PHE A 132 -3.38 -5.90 14.59
C PHE A 132 -4.80 -5.50 15.00
N ASN A 133 -5.19 -5.77 16.25
CA ASN A 133 -6.51 -5.39 16.77
C ASN A 133 -6.73 -3.88 16.86
N ALA A 134 -5.68 -3.12 17.19
CA ALA A 134 -5.78 -1.67 17.36
C ALA A 134 -5.69 -0.89 16.04
N THR A 135 -4.89 -1.37 15.08
CA THR A 135 -4.49 -0.59 13.89
C THR A 135 -4.76 -1.28 12.56
N GLY A 136 -5.25 -2.52 12.57
CA GLY A 136 -5.45 -3.30 11.34
C GLY A 136 -4.14 -3.72 10.66
N ARG A 137 -2.99 -3.55 11.35
CA ARG A 137 -1.66 -3.94 10.85
C ARG A 137 -1.31 -5.35 11.30
N LEU A 138 -1.31 -6.28 10.36
CA LEU A 138 -1.01 -7.68 10.56
C LEU A 138 0.47 -7.94 10.25
N HIS A 139 1.25 -8.36 11.25
CA HIS A 139 2.62 -8.80 11.00
C HIS A 139 2.62 -10.19 10.33
N GLU A 140 3.50 -10.44 9.36
CA GLU A 140 3.53 -11.68 8.58
C GLU A 140 3.59 -12.96 9.45
N SER A 141 4.29 -12.89 10.58
CA SER A 141 4.38 -14.01 11.53
C SER A 141 3.05 -14.43 12.14
N LEU A 142 2.00 -13.59 12.05
CA LEU A 142 0.65 -13.92 12.49
C LEU A 142 -0.20 -14.59 11.40
N LEU A 143 0.20 -14.53 10.12
CA LEU A 143 -0.53 -15.18 9.02
C LEU A 143 -0.78 -16.68 9.26
N PRO A 144 0.20 -17.48 9.74
CA PRO A 144 -0.04 -18.90 10.00
C PRO A 144 -1.13 -19.18 11.04
N PHE A 145 -1.44 -18.19 11.88
CA PHE A 145 -2.44 -18.32 12.92
C PHE A 145 -3.86 -18.02 12.42
N LEU A 146 -4.03 -17.44 11.23
CA LEU A 146 -5.36 -17.15 10.67
C LEU A 146 -6.12 -18.38 10.18
N TRP A 147 -5.41 -19.49 9.97
CA TRP A 147 -5.99 -20.72 9.46
C TRP A 147 -5.38 -21.95 10.11
N PRO A 148 -6.17 -23.01 10.34
CA PRO A 148 -5.63 -24.26 10.82
C PRO A 148 -4.74 -24.92 9.76
N ALA A 149 -3.67 -25.54 10.27
CA ALA A 149 -2.85 -26.61 9.65
C ALA A 149 -1.42 -26.32 9.23
N VAL A 150 -0.81 -25.26 9.75
CA VAL A 150 0.62 -25.02 9.62
C VAL A 150 1.37 -25.39 10.90
N ASP A 151 2.58 -25.94 10.77
CA ASP A 151 3.40 -26.36 11.93
C ASP A 151 3.60 -25.22 12.93
N ALA A 152 3.82 -24.00 12.43
CA ALA A 152 4.03 -22.80 13.24
C ALA A 152 2.85 -22.41 14.15
N SER A 153 1.61 -22.78 13.78
CA SER A 153 0.39 -22.47 14.53
C SER A 153 -0.32 -23.70 15.10
N ARG A 154 0.25 -24.90 14.94
CA ARG A 154 -0.38 -26.16 15.35
C ARG A 154 -0.77 -26.17 16.83
N ALA A 155 0.11 -25.66 17.70
CA ALA A 155 -0.15 -25.58 19.14
C ALA A 155 -1.31 -24.64 19.47
N TYR A 156 -1.43 -23.53 18.75
CA TYR A 156 -2.57 -22.61 18.87
C TYR A 156 -3.88 -23.30 18.45
N TRP A 157 -3.92 -23.95 17.30
CA TRP A 157 -5.15 -24.59 16.82
C TRP A 157 -5.55 -25.82 17.64
N ALA A 158 -4.59 -26.56 18.19
CA ALA A 158 -4.87 -27.61 19.17
C ALA A 158 -5.47 -27.03 20.45
N TRP A 159 -4.98 -25.87 20.90
CA TRP A 159 -5.50 -25.15 22.04
C TRP A 159 -6.92 -24.59 21.77
N VAL A 160 -7.19 -24.06 20.57
CA VAL A 160 -8.53 -23.57 20.18
C VAL A 160 -9.56 -24.70 20.14
N ARG A 161 -9.15 -25.89 19.69
CA ARG A 161 -10.02 -27.07 19.57
C ARG A 161 -10.21 -27.84 20.89
N ASP A 162 -9.64 -27.36 22.01
CA ASP A 162 -9.83 -27.98 23.32
C ASP A 162 -11.31 -27.88 23.73
N PRO A 163 -12.00 -29.02 23.98
CA PRO A 163 -13.41 -29.03 24.38
C PRO A 163 -13.71 -28.23 25.66
N ALA A 164 -12.70 -27.95 26.49
CA ALA A 164 -12.84 -27.15 27.70
C ALA A 164 -12.94 -25.62 27.44
N ARG A 165 -12.82 -25.17 26.17
CA ARG A 165 -12.85 -23.75 25.78
C ARG A 165 -14.12 -23.39 24.99
N ASP A 166 -14.29 -22.09 24.74
CA ASP A 166 -15.33 -21.60 23.84
C ASP A 166 -15.10 -22.17 22.43
N GLN A 167 -16.07 -22.96 21.95
CA GLN A 167 -15.95 -23.71 20.70
C GLN A 167 -16.30 -22.88 19.47
N ARG A 168 -16.68 -21.60 19.61
CA ARG A 168 -17.06 -20.72 18.49
C ARG A 168 -16.03 -20.70 17.35
N GLU A 169 -14.74 -20.55 17.68
CA GLU A 169 -13.69 -20.54 16.66
C GLU A 169 -13.46 -21.95 16.10
N ALA A 170 -13.49 -22.98 16.95
CA ALA A 170 -13.32 -24.38 16.51
C ALA A 170 -14.42 -24.83 15.53
N GLU A 171 -15.67 -24.40 15.74
CA GLU A 171 -16.82 -24.71 14.88
C GLU A 171 -16.73 -24.08 13.49
N LEU A 172 -16.04 -22.93 13.36
CA LEU A 172 -15.81 -22.28 12.05
C LEU A 172 -14.90 -23.10 11.14
N TRP A 173 -14.09 -24.00 11.73
CA TRP A 173 -13.01 -24.69 11.05
C TRP A 173 -13.11 -26.21 11.15
N PRO A 174 -14.07 -26.84 10.45
CA PRO A 174 -14.27 -28.30 10.47
C PRO A 174 -13.11 -29.07 9.84
N ALA A 175 -12.26 -28.40 9.06
CA ALA A 175 -11.12 -28.98 8.40
C ALA A 175 -9.97 -27.98 8.29
N ASP A 176 -8.79 -28.55 8.12
CA ASP A 176 -7.54 -27.86 7.89
C ASP A 176 -7.55 -27.16 6.52
N VAL A 177 -7.25 -25.85 6.52
CA VAL A 177 -7.40 -24.98 5.34
C VAL A 177 -6.09 -24.85 4.58
N VAL A 178 -4.98 -24.65 5.31
CA VAL A 178 -3.65 -24.38 4.76
C VAL A 178 -2.75 -25.56 5.09
N ARG A 179 -2.40 -26.39 4.10
CA ARG A 179 -1.80 -27.72 4.35
C ARG A 179 -0.27 -27.71 4.34
N GLY A 180 0.37 -26.59 4.01
CA GLY A 180 1.82 -26.44 4.02
C GLY A 180 2.26 -24.97 3.93
N GLU A 181 3.56 -24.71 4.07
CA GLU A 181 4.11 -23.35 4.09
C GLU A 181 3.80 -22.54 2.82
N GLY A 182 3.81 -23.20 1.65
CA GLY A 182 3.44 -22.56 0.39
C GLY A 182 1.97 -22.15 0.29
N ASP A 183 1.07 -22.75 1.08
CA ASP A 183 -0.34 -22.38 1.07
C ASP A 183 -0.61 -21.08 1.84
N VAL A 184 0.25 -20.69 2.79
CA VAL A 184 0.15 -19.38 3.47
C VAL A 184 0.44 -18.26 2.48
N ALA A 185 1.52 -18.40 1.70
CA ALA A 185 1.88 -17.42 0.67
C ALA A 185 0.79 -17.29 -0.40
N ARG A 186 0.18 -18.41 -0.83
CA ARG A 186 -0.95 -18.41 -1.77
C ARG A 186 -2.22 -17.81 -1.17
N ALA A 187 -2.48 -18.05 0.12
CA ALA A 187 -3.59 -17.41 0.81
C ALA A 187 -3.41 -15.90 0.89
N GLU A 188 -2.18 -15.42 1.16
CA GLU A 188 -1.84 -14.01 1.10
C GLU A 188 -2.01 -13.44 -0.32
N GLU A 189 -1.48 -14.10 -1.35
CA GLU A 189 -1.64 -13.72 -2.77
C GLU A 189 -3.12 -13.57 -3.12
N LEU A 190 -3.95 -14.53 -2.71
CA LEU A 190 -5.40 -14.50 -2.92
C LEU A 190 -6.06 -13.29 -2.25
N LEU A 191 -5.73 -13.02 -0.99
CA LEU A 191 -6.30 -11.90 -0.24
C LEU A 191 -5.86 -10.55 -0.81
N GLY A 192 -4.61 -10.45 -1.26
CA GLY A 192 -4.08 -9.29 -1.99
C GLY A 192 -4.80 -9.07 -3.31
N GLY A 193 -5.02 -10.13 -4.09
CA GLY A 193 -5.77 -10.09 -5.35
C GLY A 193 -7.22 -9.61 -5.20
N PHE A 194 -7.83 -9.84 -4.03
CA PHE A 194 -9.18 -9.32 -3.70
C PHE A 194 -9.19 -7.92 -3.07
N ASP A 195 -8.03 -7.25 -2.98
CA ASP A 195 -7.84 -5.97 -2.29
C ASP A 195 -8.32 -6.02 -0.81
N LEU A 196 -8.16 -7.17 -0.14
CA LEU A 196 -8.51 -7.33 1.28
C LEU A 196 -7.33 -7.01 2.20
N LEU A 197 -6.11 -7.18 1.69
CA LEU A 197 -4.88 -6.77 2.33
C LEU A 197 -3.88 -6.22 1.34
N VAL A 198 -2.87 -5.51 1.83
CA VAL A 198 -1.69 -5.10 1.04
C VAL A 198 -0.45 -5.18 1.90
N ARG A 199 0.66 -5.63 1.33
CA ARG A 199 1.97 -5.58 2.00
C ARG A 199 2.47 -4.14 1.97
N LEU A 200 2.86 -3.63 3.13
CA LEU A 200 3.44 -2.30 3.26
C LEU A 200 4.93 -2.34 2.89
N LYS A 201 5.55 -1.19 2.63
CA LYS A 201 6.98 -1.11 2.26
C LYS A 201 7.93 -1.65 3.34
N ASP A 202 7.50 -1.67 4.60
CA ASP A 202 8.15 -2.48 5.63
C ASP A 202 7.76 -3.94 5.36
N ASP A 203 8.68 -4.71 4.75
CA ASP A 203 8.42 -6.03 4.17
C ASP A 203 7.70 -7.02 5.10
N ALA A 204 7.68 -6.82 6.42
CA ALA A 204 7.02 -7.74 7.37
C ALA A 204 5.58 -7.36 7.78
N GLU A 205 5.04 -6.21 7.33
CA GLU A 205 3.70 -5.75 7.72
C GLU A 205 2.69 -5.73 6.58
N LEU A 206 1.48 -6.18 6.89
CA LEU A 206 0.33 -6.19 6.01
C LEU A 206 -0.75 -5.27 6.57
N LEU A 207 -1.41 -4.54 5.71
CA LEU A 207 -2.58 -3.73 6.05
C LEU A 207 -3.85 -4.53 5.81
N VAL A 208 -4.76 -4.55 6.78
CA VAL A 208 -6.06 -5.21 6.66
C VAL A 208 -7.17 -4.24 7.08
N PRO A 209 -7.69 -3.39 6.18
CA PRO A 209 -8.64 -2.36 6.59
C PRO A 209 -9.97 -2.89 7.10
N GLY A 210 -10.41 -4.05 6.59
CA GLY A 210 -11.61 -4.74 7.10
C GLY A 210 -11.46 -5.25 8.55
N ALA A 211 -10.24 -5.26 9.09
CA ALA A 211 -9.99 -5.67 10.47
C ALA A 211 -10.12 -4.54 11.49
N LEU A 212 -10.29 -3.28 11.08
CA LEU A 212 -10.36 -2.20 12.05
C LEU A 212 -11.62 -2.25 12.91
N PRO A 213 -11.52 -1.99 14.23
CA PRO A 213 -12.68 -1.75 15.05
C PRO A 213 -13.40 -0.47 14.58
N PRO A 214 -14.74 -0.46 14.52
CA PRO A 214 -15.52 0.67 14.01
C PRO A 214 -15.27 2.00 14.76
N ALA A 215 -14.77 1.92 15.99
CA ALA A 215 -14.65 3.04 16.93
C ALA A 215 -13.23 3.65 17.01
N ARG A 216 -12.30 3.33 16.11
CA ARG A 216 -11.00 4.00 16.10
C ARG A 216 -11.16 5.47 15.67
N THR A 217 -11.42 6.32 16.66
CA THR A 217 -11.60 7.77 16.56
C THR A 217 -10.29 8.53 16.64
N GLN A 218 -9.25 7.93 17.21
CA GLN A 218 -7.91 8.51 17.27
C GLN A 218 -7.09 8.07 16.05
N LEU A 219 -7.30 8.79 14.96
CA LEU A 219 -6.29 8.89 13.92
C LEU A 219 -5.19 9.86 14.40
N ALA A 220 -3.97 9.77 13.87
CA ALA A 220 -2.87 10.67 14.27
C ALA A 220 -3.25 12.16 14.11
N ALA A 221 -3.69 12.81 15.20
CA ALA A 221 -4.41 14.10 15.20
C ALA A 221 -3.70 15.21 14.39
N ASP A 222 -2.37 15.25 14.45
CA ASP A 222 -1.56 16.25 13.74
C ASP A 222 -1.64 16.12 12.21
N ALA A 223 -1.84 14.90 11.69
CA ALA A 223 -1.95 14.65 10.26
C ALA A 223 -3.28 15.17 9.67
N PHE A 224 -4.30 15.34 10.51
CA PHE A 224 -5.63 15.80 10.12
C PHE A 224 -5.86 17.29 10.37
N ALA A 225 -5.00 17.94 11.17
CA ALA A 225 -5.06 19.38 11.38
C ALA A 225 -4.77 20.19 10.09
N ALA A 226 -4.11 19.56 9.11
CA ALA A 226 -3.76 20.15 7.81
C ALA A 226 -4.86 19.99 6.73
N ASP A 227 -5.98 19.33 7.01
CA ASP A 227 -6.97 18.99 5.97
C ASP A 227 -7.54 20.24 5.26
N ALA A 228 -7.63 21.37 5.98
CA ALA A 228 -8.11 22.66 5.45
C ALA A 228 -7.08 23.41 4.59
N THR A 229 -5.80 23.02 4.62
CA THR A 229 -4.70 23.73 3.92
C THR A 229 -4.21 22.99 2.67
N LEU A 230 -4.77 21.81 2.37
CA LEU A 230 -4.39 21.02 1.19
C LEU A 230 -5.01 21.61 -0.09
N PRO A 231 -4.20 22.03 -1.07
CA PRO A 231 -4.65 22.83 -2.21
C PRO A 231 -5.42 22.05 -3.28
N PHE A 232 -5.23 20.73 -3.35
CA PHE A 232 -5.92 19.90 -4.35
C PHE A 232 -7.05 19.13 -3.69
N ALA A 233 -8.29 19.58 -3.86
CA ALA A 233 -9.46 18.95 -3.29
C ALA A 233 -10.37 18.37 -4.38
N VAL A 234 -10.84 17.15 -4.15
CA VAL A 234 -11.81 16.49 -5.03
C VAL A 234 -12.92 15.89 -4.17
N SER A 235 -14.15 15.99 -4.65
CA SER A 235 -15.29 15.30 -4.07
C SER A 235 -16.13 14.63 -5.15
N ARG A 236 -16.53 13.39 -4.90
CA ARG A 236 -17.46 12.62 -5.73
C ARG A 236 -18.65 12.17 -4.90
N ALA A 237 -19.85 12.38 -5.43
CA ALA A 237 -21.10 11.96 -4.82
C ALA A 237 -21.66 10.73 -5.52
N TYR A 238 -22.17 9.79 -4.72
CA TYR A 238 -22.80 8.55 -5.16
C TYR A 238 -24.13 8.34 -4.42
N PRO A 239 -25.10 7.61 -4.99
CA PRO A 239 -26.32 7.26 -4.28
C PRO A 239 -26.04 6.40 -3.05
N MET A 240 -25.08 5.48 -3.16
CA MET A 240 -24.52 4.79 -2.01
C MET A 240 -23.08 4.41 -2.33
N LEU A 241 -22.24 4.29 -1.31
CA LEU A 241 -20.93 3.69 -1.47
C LEU A 241 -21.04 2.18 -1.12
N PRO A 242 -20.65 1.26 -2.02
CA PRO A 242 -20.72 -0.17 -1.74
C PRO A 242 -19.89 -0.55 -0.51
N ALA A 243 -20.37 -1.52 0.26
CA ALA A 243 -19.62 -2.03 1.41
C ALA A 243 -18.23 -2.53 0.95
N GLY A 244 -17.18 -2.10 1.66
CA GLY A 244 -15.80 -2.45 1.31
C GLY A 244 -15.15 -1.53 0.27
N ALA A 245 -15.89 -0.67 -0.44
CA ALA A 245 -15.31 0.18 -1.48
C ALA A 245 -14.25 1.14 -0.90
N PHE A 246 -14.55 1.79 0.23
CA PHE A 246 -13.59 2.65 0.92
C PHE A 246 -12.33 1.88 1.34
N GLN A 247 -12.50 0.70 1.95
CA GLN A 247 -11.40 -0.15 2.40
C GLN A 247 -10.49 -0.55 1.23
N ARG A 248 -11.06 -0.88 0.07
CA ARG A 248 -10.27 -1.22 -1.12
C ARG A 248 -9.49 -0.05 -1.67
N ILE A 249 -10.05 1.17 -1.64
CA ILE A 249 -9.29 2.38 -2.00
C ILE A 249 -8.10 2.53 -1.05
N VAL A 250 -8.33 2.36 0.27
CA VAL A 250 -7.25 2.43 1.27
C VAL A 250 -6.16 1.39 1.00
N VAL A 251 -6.52 0.13 0.73
CA VAL A 251 -5.55 -0.93 0.38
C VAL A 251 -4.70 -0.53 -0.83
N ARG A 252 -5.33 -0.08 -1.92
CA ARG A 252 -4.64 0.28 -3.15
C ARG A 252 -3.68 1.46 -2.97
N VAL A 253 -4.10 2.49 -2.23
CA VAL A 253 -3.26 3.68 -2.02
C VAL A 253 -2.15 3.40 -0.99
N ALA A 254 -2.45 2.65 0.08
CA ALA A 254 -1.50 2.35 1.14
C ALA A 254 -0.31 1.49 0.66
N GLY A 255 -0.51 0.61 -0.33
CA GLY A 255 0.59 -0.16 -0.93
C GLY A 255 1.63 0.69 -1.66
N LEU A 256 1.27 1.91 -2.06
CA LEU A 256 2.16 2.84 -2.74
C LEU A 256 2.78 3.85 -1.76
N ALA A 257 2.06 4.16 -0.68
CA ALA A 257 2.45 5.12 0.34
C ALA A 257 3.70 4.67 1.12
N ASP A 258 4.49 5.62 1.61
CA ASP A 258 5.55 5.35 2.58
C ASP A 258 4.94 5.07 3.96
N TRP A 259 3.88 5.81 4.30
CA TRP A 259 3.14 5.62 5.54
C TRP A 259 1.65 5.87 5.35
N SER A 260 0.84 5.18 6.14
CA SER A 260 -0.60 5.39 6.18
C SER A 260 -1.20 5.12 7.56
N ASP A 261 -2.27 5.86 7.86
CA ASP A 261 -3.14 5.66 9.02
C ASP A 261 -4.59 5.90 8.62
N PHE A 262 -5.50 5.10 9.16
CA PHE A 262 -6.88 5.05 8.67
C PHE A 262 -7.83 4.50 9.74
N GLY A 263 -9.10 4.81 9.52
CA GLY A 263 -10.26 4.44 10.31
C GLY A 263 -11.37 3.92 9.41
N ALA A 264 -12.59 3.84 9.94
CA ALA A 264 -13.74 3.32 9.19
C ALA A 264 -14.18 4.24 8.03
N THR A 265 -14.00 5.55 8.19
CA THR A 265 -14.50 6.57 7.27
C THR A 265 -13.45 7.54 6.77
N LYS A 266 -12.22 7.46 7.28
CA LYS A 266 -11.16 8.42 6.96
C LYS A 266 -9.79 7.75 6.94
N ALA A 267 -8.91 8.20 6.06
CA ALA A 267 -7.55 7.73 5.89
C ALA A 267 -6.61 8.89 5.56
N VAL A 268 -5.33 8.72 5.92
CA VAL A 268 -4.22 9.58 5.54
C VAL A 268 -3.11 8.75 4.95
N PHE A 269 -2.49 9.31 3.93
CA PHE A 269 -1.35 8.73 3.22
C PHE A 269 -0.23 9.74 3.13
N TYR A 270 1.00 9.27 3.35
CA TYR A 270 2.22 10.02 3.11
C TYR A 270 3.02 9.32 2.01
N LEU A 271 3.42 10.09 1.00
CA LEU A 271 4.21 9.60 -0.13
C LEU A 271 5.21 10.66 -0.57
N LEU A 272 6.51 10.39 -0.40
CA LEU A 272 7.60 11.26 -0.82
C LEU A 272 7.45 12.71 -0.30
N GLY A 273 7.07 12.86 0.97
CA GLY A 273 6.83 14.17 1.59
C GLY A 273 5.51 14.85 1.19
N ASN A 274 4.69 14.22 0.34
CA ASN A 274 3.31 14.63 0.11
C ASN A 274 2.38 13.96 1.11
N VAL A 275 1.33 14.69 1.49
CA VAL A 275 0.26 14.19 2.35
C VAL A 275 -1.06 14.24 1.59
N ALA A 276 -1.88 13.21 1.78
CA ALA A 276 -3.26 13.21 1.33
C ALA A 276 -4.18 12.64 2.38
N THR A 277 -5.40 13.18 2.39
CA THR A 277 -6.52 12.73 3.20
C THR A 277 -7.57 12.13 2.26
N LEU A 278 -8.23 11.08 2.70
CA LEU A 278 -9.39 10.49 2.03
C LEU A 278 -10.46 10.28 3.11
N ASP A 279 -11.64 10.84 2.92
CA ASP A 279 -12.80 10.62 3.79
C ASP A 279 -14.03 10.26 2.98
N TRP A 280 -14.93 9.51 3.61
CA TRP A 280 -16.28 9.37 3.11
C TRP A 280 -17.28 9.63 4.22
N ALA A 281 -18.39 10.27 3.86
CA ALA A 281 -19.49 10.51 4.78
C ALA A 281 -20.82 10.23 4.06
N SER A 282 -21.78 9.71 4.79
CA SER A 282 -23.19 9.85 4.41
C SER A 282 -23.55 11.31 4.65
N SER A 283 -23.88 12.06 3.60
CA SER A 283 -24.39 13.41 3.78
C SER A 283 -25.79 13.32 4.38
N ASP A 284 -25.97 13.83 5.60
CA ASP A 284 -27.30 14.24 6.05
C ASP A 284 -27.65 15.55 5.35
N VAL A 285 -28.86 15.61 4.78
CA VAL A 285 -29.37 16.81 4.12
C VAL A 285 -29.78 17.81 5.20
N PRO A 286 -29.50 19.13 5.06
CA PRO A 286 -30.00 20.14 5.99
C PRO A 286 -31.53 20.05 6.14
N PRO A 287 -32.08 20.33 7.33
CA PRO A 287 -33.51 20.19 7.59
C PRO A 287 -34.33 21.12 6.68
N GLY A 288 -35.14 20.54 5.77
CA GLY A 288 -36.08 21.29 4.92
C GLY A 288 -36.23 20.82 3.46
N ALA A 289 -35.36 19.93 2.96
CA ALA A 289 -35.51 19.43 1.58
C ALA A 289 -36.52 18.26 1.52
N VAL A 290 -37.52 18.41 0.65
CA VAL A 290 -38.59 17.44 0.41
C VAL A 290 -38.10 16.46 -0.67
N GLN A 291 -38.10 15.17 -0.33
CA GLN A 291 -37.60 14.00 -1.07
C GLN A 291 -36.09 13.69 -0.91
N GLN A 292 -35.85 12.59 -0.20
CA GLN A 292 -34.62 12.18 0.45
C GLN A 292 -33.93 11.09 -0.38
N GLU A 293 -32.81 11.40 -1.00
CA GLU A 293 -31.82 10.36 -1.32
C GLU A 293 -30.60 10.64 -0.43
N ARG A 294 -30.31 9.71 0.50
CA ARG A 294 -29.03 9.75 1.23
C ARG A 294 -27.93 9.56 0.20
N HIS A 295 -27.01 10.50 0.10
CA HIS A 295 -25.86 10.38 -0.79
C HIS A 295 -24.60 10.08 0.01
N ALA A 296 -23.78 9.18 -0.51
CA ALA A 296 -22.42 8.97 -0.02
C ALA A 296 -21.49 9.93 -0.75
N VAL A 297 -20.77 10.75 0.01
CA VAL A 297 -19.78 11.69 -0.54
C VAL A 297 -18.40 11.18 -0.18
N LEU A 298 -17.62 10.84 -1.20
CA LEU A 298 -16.19 10.54 -1.08
C LEU A 298 -15.41 11.80 -1.36
N ARG A 299 -14.52 12.20 -0.45
CA ARG A 299 -13.67 13.37 -0.58
C ARG A 299 -12.23 12.97 -0.40
N TRP A 300 -11.35 13.58 -1.18
CA TRP A 300 -9.93 13.50 -0.89
C TRP A 300 -9.27 14.83 -1.15
N ARG A 301 -8.25 15.10 -0.36
CA ARG A 301 -7.41 16.26 -0.52
C ARG A 301 -5.97 15.83 -0.55
N ALA A 302 -5.17 16.51 -1.34
CA ALA A 302 -3.77 16.20 -1.48
C ALA A 302 -2.93 17.47 -1.51
N SER A 303 -1.69 17.30 -1.06
CA SER A 303 -0.68 18.34 -1.06
C SER A 303 -0.01 18.51 -2.43
N GLY A 304 -0.17 17.52 -3.33
CA GLY A 304 0.35 17.48 -4.70
C GLY A 304 -0.60 16.74 -5.65
N LYS A 305 -0.50 17.05 -6.94
CA LYS A 305 -1.20 16.41 -8.07
C LYS A 305 -0.87 14.93 -8.19
N ARG A 306 0.37 14.50 -7.94
CA ARG A 306 0.73 13.06 -8.03
C ARG A 306 -0.08 12.21 -7.05
N LEU A 307 -0.07 12.56 -5.76
CA LEU A 307 -0.81 11.80 -4.75
C LEU A 307 -2.34 11.92 -4.94
N ARG A 308 -2.82 13.08 -5.44
CA ARG A 308 -4.21 13.24 -5.90
C ARG A 308 -4.55 12.24 -7.02
N ALA A 309 -3.68 12.11 -8.02
CA ALA A 309 -3.87 11.22 -9.15
C ALA A 309 -3.82 9.74 -8.74
N VAL A 310 -2.96 9.38 -7.79
CA VAL A 310 -2.91 8.02 -7.21
C VAL A 310 -4.26 7.68 -6.55
N ILE A 311 -4.80 8.58 -5.72
CA ILE A 311 -6.12 8.36 -5.12
C ILE A 311 -7.22 8.31 -6.20
N ALA A 312 -7.18 9.22 -7.18
CA ALA A 312 -8.16 9.23 -8.27
C ALA A 312 -8.17 7.92 -9.07
N ALA A 313 -6.99 7.40 -9.42
CA ALA A 313 -6.86 6.11 -10.12
C ALA A 313 -7.40 4.94 -9.28
N ALA A 314 -7.18 4.96 -7.96
CA ALA A 314 -7.76 3.96 -7.06
C ALA A 314 -9.29 4.05 -7.00
N VAL A 315 -9.87 5.26 -7.03
CA VAL A 315 -11.32 5.47 -7.09
C VAL A 315 -11.89 5.01 -8.44
N ASP A 316 -11.25 5.36 -9.56
CA ASP A 316 -11.69 4.96 -10.90
C ASP A 316 -11.65 3.43 -11.09
N ALA A 317 -10.66 2.75 -10.50
CA ALA A 317 -10.60 1.29 -10.47
C ALA A 317 -11.78 0.68 -9.70
N ILE A 318 -12.24 1.34 -8.63
CA ILE A 318 -13.40 0.89 -7.83
C ILE A 318 -14.72 1.15 -8.55
N GLU A 319 -14.87 2.28 -9.22
CA GLU A 319 -16.02 2.55 -10.10
C GLU A 319 -16.11 1.49 -11.21
N SER A 320 -14.97 1.07 -11.77
CA SER A 320 -14.90 0.00 -12.76
C SER A 320 -15.23 -1.38 -12.18
N PHE A 321 -14.87 -1.62 -10.91
CA PHE A 321 -15.14 -2.88 -10.20
C PHE A 321 -16.63 -3.03 -9.84
N PHE A 322 -17.33 -1.94 -9.53
CA PHE A 322 -18.76 -1.93 -9.20
C PHE A 322 -19.59 -1.41 -10.39
N PRO A 323 -19.87 -2.26 -11.40
CA PRO A 323 -20.68 -1.85 -12.53
C PRO A 323 -22.05 -1.38 -12.06
N GLY A 324 -22.42 -0.14 -12.42
CA GLY A 324 -23.67 0.48 -11.98
C GLY A 324 -23.55 1.28 -10.68
N LEU A 325 -22.36 1.74 -10.29
CA LEU A 325 -22.18 2.82 -9.32
C LEU A 325 -22.24 4.18 -10.04
N PRO A 326 -23.44 4.80 -10.24
CA PRO A 326 -23.52 6.05 -10.98
C PRO A 326 -22.88 7.17 -10.14
N ARG A 327 -22.00 7.94 -10.80
CA ARG A 327 -21.50 9.18 -10.24
C ARG A 327 -22.60 10.24 -10.39
N LEU A 328 -23.06 10.80 -9.26
CA LEU A 328 -24.07 11.86 -9.26
C LEU A 328 -23.42 13.20 -9.58
N GLU A 329 -22.32 13.49 -8.89
CA GLU A 329 -21.59 14.74 -9.04
C GLU A 329 -20.09 14.50 -8.88
N ALA A 330 -19.30 15.30 -9.60
CA ALA A 330 -17.86 15.40 -9.45
C ALA A 330 -17.51 16.88 -9.32
N ARG A 331 -16.79 17.22 -8.26
CA ARG A 331 -16.23 18.55 -8.06
C ARG A 331 -14.74 18.44 -7.83
N GLU A 332 -13.98 19.21 -8.60
CA GLU A 332 -12.55 19.37 -8.43
C GLU A 332 -12.26 20.83 -8.16
N ASP A 333 -11.78 21.12 -6.95
CA ASP A 333 -11.27 22.42 -6.58
C ASP A 333 -9.73 22.32 -6.64
N ALA A 334 -9.14 22.82 -7.72
CA ALA A 334 -7.70 22.89 -7.90
C ALA A 334 -7.30 24.33 -8.33
N PRO A 335 -6.35 24.99 -7.65
CA PRO A 335 -5.85 26.28 -8.08
C PRO A 335 -5.18 26.16 -9.47
N ALA A 336 -5.59 27.03 -10.40
CA ALA A 336 -5.17 27.03 -11.80
C ALA A 336 -3.64 27.11 -12.01
N SER A 337 -2.89 27.59 -11.02
CA SER A 337 -1.44 27.81 -11.08
C SER A 337 -0.65 27.10 -9.98
N ALA A 338 -1.22 26.10 -9.28
CA ALA A 338 -0.42 25.33 -8.33
C ALA A 338 0.59 24.47 -9.09
N LEU A 339 1.75 25.07 -9.35
CA LEU A 339 3.03 24.39 -9.45
C LEU A 339 3.13 23.44 -8.24
N GLU A 340 3.77 22.29 -8.43
CA GLU A 340 4.18 21.44 -7.32
C GLU A 340 5.60 21.86 -6.90
N PRO A 341 5.80 22.92 -6.07
CA PRO A 341 7.13 23.19 -5.59
C PRO A 341 7.47 22.10 -4.57
N ALA A 342 8.24 21.10 -4.97
CA ALA A 342 8.99 20.35 -3.98
C ALA A 342 10.21 21.21 -3.63
N GLN A 343 10.06 22.08 -2.65
CA GLN A 343 11.20 22.85 -2.14
C GLN A 343 12.16 21.86 -1.49
N VAL A 344 13.38 21.76 -2.04
CA VAL A 344 14.47 20.96 -1.52
C VAL A 344 15.45 21.87 -0.81
N TYR A 345 15.45 21.82 0.51
CA TYR A 345 16.33 22.65 1.32
C TYR A 345 17.70 22.03 1.45
N ILE A 346 18.74 22.80 1.13
CA ILE A 346 20.14 22.42 1.29
C ILE A 346 20.77 23.32 2.34
N LEU A 347 21.11 22.76 3.49
CA LEU A 347 21.96 23.42 4.47
C LEU A 347 23.41 23.06 4.13
N ALA A 348 24.28 24.04 3.88
CA ALA A 348 25.71 23.85 3.63
C ALA A 348 26.51 24.97 4.31
N SER A 349 27.77 24.71 4.71
CA SER A 349 28.61 25.69 5.41
C SER A 349 29.34 26.68 4.51
N THR A 350 29.43 26.40 3.20
CA THR A 350 30.10 27.26 2.21
C THR A 350 29.29 27.34 0.92
N ASP A 351 29.42 28.46 0.21
CA ASP A 351 28.75 28.70 -1.08
C ASP A 351 29.13 27.65 -2.14
N GLU A 352 30.38 27.19 -2.09
CA GLU A 352 30.94 26.21 -3.03
C GLU A 352 30.37 24.81 -2.79
N ALA A 353 30.25 24.39 -1.53
CA ALA A 353 29.57 23.15 -1.16
C ALA A 353 28.07 23.22 -1.44
N ALA A 354 27.43 24.38 -1.19
CA ALA A 354 26.03 24.59 -1.50
C ALA A 354 25.76 24.45 -3.00
N ALA A 355 26.61 25.03 -3.86
CA ALA A 355 26.48 24.99 -5.30
C ALA A 355 26.69 23.58 -5.88
N LEU A 356 27.70 22.84 -5.40
CA LEU A 356 27.97 21.47 -5.83
C LEU A 356 26.83 20.52 -5.47
N VAL A 357 26.35 20.59 -4.22
CA VAL A 357 25.22 19.80 -3.76
C VAL A 357 23.95 20.20 -4.50
N GLN A 358 23.71 21.50 -4.70
CA GLN A 358 22.56 21.98 -5.47
C GLN A 358 22.56 21.44 -6.90
N ALA A 359 23.72 21.44 -7.56
CA ALA A 359 23.86 20.88 -8.90
C ALA A 359 23.59 19.37 -8.91
N ALA A 360 24.15 18.62 -7.95
CA ALA A 360 23.96 17.18 -7.84
C ALA A 360 22.50 16.79 -7.53
N ILE A 361 21.85 17.49 -6.59
CA ILE A 361 20.44 17.28 -6.25
C ILE A 361 19.56 17.68 -7.42
N THR A 362 19.82 18.83 -8.06
CA THR A 362 19.05 19.25 -9.23
C THR A 362 19.20 18.24 -10.37
N ALA A 363 20.39 17.67 -10.58
CA ALA A 363 20.62 16.63 -11.56
C ALA A 363 19.90 15.32 -11.21
N ALA A 364 19.98 14.87 -9.95
CA ALA A 364 19.30 13.67 -9.46
C ALA A 364 17.77 13.80 -9.52
N VAL A 365 17.24 14.97 -9.12
CA VAL A 365 15.82 15.32 -9.22
C VAL A 365 15.39 15.38 -10.68
N LYS A 366 16.16 15.98 -11.59
CA LYS A 366 15.87 15.98 -13.03
C LYS A 366 15.94 14.59 -13.66
N ALA A 367 16.88 13.76 -13.22
CA ALA A 367 17.00 12.37 -13.66
C ALA A 367 15.80 11.53 -13.19
N ALA A 368 15.37 11.69 -11.94
CA ALA A 368 14.15 11.08 -11.42
C ALA A 368 12.89 11.64 -12.10
N ALA A 369 12.85 12.95 -12.40
CA ALA A 369 11.74 13.61 -13.06
C ALA A 369 11.45 13.07 -14.48
N LYS A 370 12.49 12.61 -15.18
CA LYS A 370 12.38 12.07 -16.55
C LYS A 370 11.64 10.72 -16.61
N GLY A 371 11.47 10.02 -15.49
CA GLY A 371 10.69 8.79 -15.37
C GLY A 371 9.33 8.94 -14.68
N ASP A 372 9.17 9.96 -13.84
CA ASP A 372 8.08 10.04 -12.85
C ASP A 372 7.18 11.30 -12.94
N GLY A 373 7.33 12.13 -13.97
CA GLY A 373 6.42 13.26 -14.25
C GLY A 373 6.54 14.46 -13.30
N LEU A 374 7.73 14.70 -12.73
CA LEU A 374 8.02 15.82 -11.81
C LEU A 374 8.38 17.14 -12.56
N GLU A 375 7.68 17.44 -13.65
CA GLU A 375 7.88 18.68 -14.42
C GLU A 375 7.35 19.89 -13.62
N GLY A 376 8.24 20.81 -13.24
CA GLY A 376 7.89 22.05 -12.50
C GLY A 376 8.36 22.11 -11.03
N LEU A 377 9.23 21.19 -10.62
CA LEU A 377 9.80 21.13 -9.28
C LEU A 377 10.84 22.25 -9.07
N VAL A 378 10.61 23.12 -8.08
CA VAL A 378 11.49 24.27 -7.77
C VAL A 378 12.43 23.90 -6.63
N VAL A 379 13.73 23.79 -6.93
CA VAL A 379 14.79 23.58 -5.92
C VAL A 379 15.24 24.94 -5.39
N GLU A 380 15.04 25.22 -4.11
CA GLU A 380 15.45 26.46 -3.44
C GLU A 380 16.54 26.18 -2.41
N VAL A 381 17.69 26.86 -2.53
CA VAL A 381 18.83 26.66 -1.64
C VAL A 381 18.88 27.75 -0.59
N HIS A 382 19.01 27.36 0.68
CA HIS A 382 18.95 28.25 1.81
C HIS A 382 20.17 28.10 2.71
N GLN A 383 20.89 29.20 2.93
CA GLN A 383 22.06 29.20 3.79
C GLN A 383 21.70 29.24 5.28
N PRO A 384 22.60 28.74 6.16
CA PRO A 384 22.50 28.98 7.59
C PRO A 384 22.39 30.48 7.88
N GLY A 385 21.32 30.92 8.57
CA GLY A 385 21.08 32.33 8.90
C GLY A 385 20.10 33.08 7.98
N ALA A 386 19.56 32.43 6.93
CA ALA A 386 18.46 32.99 6.14
C ALA A 386 17.20 33.25 7.01
N PRO A 387 16.32 34.22 6.67
CA PRO A 387 15.10 34.52 7.42
C PRO A 387 14.19 33.30 7.61
N ALA A 388 13.27 33.40 8.59
CA ALA A 388 12.34 32.32 8.95
C ALA A 388 11.60 31.78 7.72
N LEU A 389 11.66 30.47 7.55
CA LEU A 389 11.14 29.77 6.39
C LEU A 389 9.66 29.46 6.60
N ASP A 390 8.86 29.59 5.55
CA ASP A 390 7.48 29.09 5.55
C ASP A 390 7.51 27.57 5.35
N PHE A 391 7.68 26.84 6.46
CA PHE A 391 7.75 25.37 6.48
C PHE A 391 6.48 24.69 5.95
N SER A 392 5.37 25.41 5.79
CA SER A 392 4.13 24.88 5.22
C SER A 392 4.23 24.50 3.74
N ARG A 393 5.27 25.01 3.04
CA ARG A 393 5.52 24.77 1.61
C ARG A 393 6.67 23.79 1.35
N VAL A 394 7.36 23.37 2.40
CA VAL A 394 8.55 22.53 2.32
C VAL A 394 8.15 21.07 2.26
N ARG A 395 8.42 20.41 1.13
CA ARG A 395 8.04 19.01 0.89
C ARG A 395 9.19 18.03 1.13
N MET A 396 10.43 18.46 0.93
CA MET A 396 11.62 17.63 1.09
C MET A 396 12.77 18.46 1.64
N LEU A 397 13.49 17.96 2.64
CA LEU A 397 14.65 18.63 3.21
C LEU A 397 15.87 17.75 2.96
N VAL A 398 16.90 18.28 2.31
CA VAL A 398 18.17 17.58 2.11
C VAL A 398 19.24 18.29 2.94
N VAL A 399 19.46 17.82 4.15
CA VAL A 399 20.45 18.44 5.04
C VAL A 399 21.85 17.97 4.63
N CYS A 400 22.73 18.88 4.21
CA CYS A 400 24.12 18.56 3.92
C CYS A 400 24.99 18.99 5.09
N ILE A 401 25.27 18.04 5.98
CA ILE A 401 25.98 18.35 7.22
C ILE A 401 27.48 18.38 6.95
N THR A 402 28.05 19.56 6.99
CA THR A 402 29.50 19.80 7.09
C THR A 402 29.92 19.93 8.57
N PRO A 403 31.21 19.79 8.90
CA PRO A 403 31.70 19.95 10.28
C PRO A 403 31.41 21.33 10.89
N GLU A 404 31.38 22.39 10.08
CA GLU A 404 30.99 23.71 10.58
C GLU A 404 29.49 23.78 10.92
N LEU A 405 28.65 23.04 10.19
CA LEU A 405 27.21 22.96 10.43
C LEU A 405 26.90 22.18 11.71
N SER A 406 27.62 21.09 11.99
CA SER A 406 27.46 20.28 13.21
C SER A 406 27.97 21.00 14.47
N ALA A 407 28.93 21.92 14.32
CA ALA A 407 29.43 22.77 15.39
C ALA A 407 28.52 23.98 15.70
N SER A 408 27.62 24.35 14.77
CA SER A 408 26.69 25.47 14.94
C SER A 408 25.43 25.04 15.71
N LYS A 409 25.33 25.49 16.97
CA LYS A 409 24.15 25.25 17.82
C LYS A 409 22.85 25.75 17.16
N GLU A 410 22.90 26.90 16.50
CA GLU A 410 21.77 27.49 15.78
C GLU A 410 21.31 26.60 14.60
N SER A 411 22.26 26.04 13.83
CA SER A 411 21.95 25.15 12.72
C SER A 411 21.35 23.82 13.21
N VAL A 412 21.86 23.27 14.31
CA VAL A 412 21.33 22.05 14.94
C VAL A 412 19.93 22.27 15.51
N ASP A 413 19.69 23.38 16.19
CA ASP A 413 18.38 23.70 16.75
C ASP A 413 17.34 23.96 15.64
N ARG A 414 17.76 24.53 14.51
CA ARG A 414 16.91 24.71 13.33
C ARG A 414 16.58 23.38 12.64
N VAL A 415 17.53 22.45 12.51
CA VAL A 415 17.28 21.07 12.03
C VAL A 415 16.30 20.35 12.95
N LYS A 416 16.41 20.52 14.27
CA LYS A 416 15.47 19.95 15.24
C LYS A 416 14.05 20.52 15.10
N GLU A 417 13.93 21.83 14.96
CA GLU A 417 12.66 22.52 14.70
C GLU A 417 12.01 21.97 13.42
N MET A 418 12.79 21.84 12.34
CA MET A 418 12.31 21.29 11.06
C MET A 418 11.89 19.82 11.12
N LEU A 419 12.64 18.97 11.83
CA LEU A 419 12.27 17.57 12.06
C LEU A 419 10.99 17.45 12.89
N GLY A 420 10.74 18.41 13.79
CA GLY A 420 9.47 18.55 14.52
C GLY A 420 8.25 18.76 13.60
N HIS A 421 8.46 19.30 12.38
CA HIS A 421 7.42 19.50 11.38
C HIS A 421 7.23 18.33 10.39
N ARG A 422 7.84 17.16 10.66
CA ARG A 422 7.73 15.93 9.84
C ARG A 422 8.18 16.08 8.38
N VAL A 423 9.15 16.95 8.13
CA VAL A 423 9.78 17.05 6.80
C VAL A 423 10.74 15.86 6.62
N ALA A 424 10.67 15.18 5.47
CA ALA A 424 11.62 14.12 5.14
C ALA A 424 13.03 14.71 5.04
N ALA A 425 13.93 14.31 5.93
CA ALA A 425 15.32 14.79 5.97
C ALA A 425 16.28 13.77 5.36
N ILE A 426 17.01 14.16 4.32
CA ILE A 426 18.04 13.34 3.69
C ILE A 426 19.41 13.89 4.09
N PRO A 427 20.20 13.16 4.90
CA PRO A 427 21.58 13.56 5.16
C PRO A 427 22.46 13.20 3.97
N VAL A 428 23.17 14.19 3.40
CA VAL A 428 24.22 13.96 2.39
C VAL A 428 25.58 14.24 3.01
N LEU A 429 26.45 13.24 2.98
CA LEU A 429 27.83 13.32 3.46
C LEU A 429 28.76 13.69 2.29
N LEU A 430 29.52 14.76 2.44
CA LEU A 430 30.67 15.04 1.58
C LEU A 430 31.85 14.15 2.02
N ALA A 431 32.59 13.59 1.06
CA ALA A 431 33.71 12.68 1.34
C ALA A 431 34.76 13.34 2.26
N GLY A 432 35.22 12.61 3.29
CA GLY A 432 36.29 13.05 4.22
C GLY A 432 35.89 13.29 5.68
N PHE A 433 34.61 13.14 6.07
CA PHE A 433 34.11 13.66 7.35
C PHE A 433 33.26 12.67 8.19
N GLU A 434 33.65 11.39 8.21
CA GLU A 434 32.83 10.26 8.70
C GLU A 434 32.73 10.12 10.24
N SER A 435 33.56 10.81 11.04
CA SER A 435 33.77 10.49 12.47
C SER A 435 32.91 11.24 13.50
N GLN A 436 32.08 12.22 13.11
CA GLN A 436 31.42 13.15 14.06
C GLN A 436 29.89 12.93 14.24
N TRP A 437 29.34 11.83 13.73
CA TRP A 437 27.88 11.66 13.59
C TRP A 437 27.11 11.11 14.80
N GLY A 438 27.77 10.70 15.90
CA GLY A 438 27.09 9.96 16.99
C GLY A 438 25.84 10.63 17.59
N ALA A 439 25.84 11.96 17.73
CA ALA A 439 24.76 12.69 18.43
C ALA A 439 23.60 13.13 17.52
N LEU A 440 23.87 13.51 16.26
CA LEU A 440 22.84 13.88 15.28
C LEU A 440 22.16 12.64 14.67
N TYR A 441 22.90 11.52 14.58
CA TYR A 441 22.39 10.22 14.13
C TYR A 441 21.26 9.70 15.04
N GLU A 442 21.47 9.75 16.35
CA GLU A 442 20.48 9.35 17.36
C GLU A 442 19.22 10.24 17.32
N LEU A 443 19.38 11.51 16.95
CA LEU A 443 18.29 12.49 16.90
C LEU A 443 17.43 12.36 15.64
N ALA A 444 18.02 12.02 14.49
CA ALA A 444 17.29 11.67 13.26
C ALA A 444 16.60 10.28 13.35
N ARG A 445 16.95 9.48 14.36
CA ARG A 445 16.43 8.12 14.58
C ARG A 445 15.23 8.06 15.53
N GLN A 446 14.92 9.15 16.23
CA GLN A 446 13.72 9.26 17.09
C GLN A 446 12.56 9.88 16.29
N PRO A 447 11.35 9.36 16.49
CA PRO A 447 10.64 8.54 15.52
C PRO A 447 10.16 9.30 14.26
N SER A 448 10.68 8.92 13.10
CA SER A 448 9.83 8.56 11.96
C SER A 448 10.39 7.25 11.38
N ALA A 449 9.58 6.20 11.38
CA ALA A 449 10.03 4.84 11.09
C ALA A 449 10.33 4.59 9.59
N ASP A 450 10.25 5.61 8.74
CA ASP A 450 10.06 5.43 7.28
C ASP A 450 11.34 5.59 6.42
N LEU A 451 12.54 5.73 7.01
CA LEU A 451 13.77 6.02 6.26
C LEU A 451 14.48 4.80 5.64
N ARG A 452 13.91 3.58 5.67
CA ARG A 452 14.57 2.39 5.07
C ARG A 452 14.43 2.32 3.54
N ALA A 453 13.31 2.77 2.97
CA ALA A 453 13.11 2.81 1.52
C ALA A 453 14.06 3.79 0.80
N PHE A 454 14.58 4.79 1.52
CA PHE A 454 15.52 5.79 0.99
C PHE A 454 16.99 5.34 1.01
N SER A 455 17.31 4.19 1.62
CA SER A 455 18.67 3.65 1.68
C SER A 455 19.22 3.25 0.30
N ALA A 456 18.34 2.86 -0.64
CA ALA A 456 18.71 2.53 -2.01
C ALA A 456 19.04 3.78 -2.87
N THR A 457 18.24 4.85 -2.74
CA THR A 457 18.50 6.15 -3.37
C THR A 457 19.76 6.80 -2.78
N ARG A 458 19.97 6.63 -1.47
CA ARG A 458 21.21 7.00 -0.77
C ARG A 458 22.43 6.28 -1.35
N ALA A 459 22.37 4.95 -1.51
CA ALA A 459 23.49 4.18 -2.05
C ALA A 459 23.85 4.60 -3.49
N HIS A 460 22.84 4.90 -4.32
CA HIS A 460 23.06 5.39 -5.68
C HIS A 460 23.65 6.81 -5.71
N THR A 461 23.13 7.72 -4.89
CA THR A 461 23.63 9.11 -4.81
C THR A 461 25.04 9.16 -4.20
N GLU A 462 25.31 8.36 -3.18
CA GLU A 462 26.65 8.20 -2.59
C GLU A 462 27.65 7.64 -3.61
N ALA A 463 27.23 6.70 -4.47
CA ALA A 463 28.08 6.16 -5.53
C ALA A 463 28.40 7.19 -6.63
N GLU A 464 27.41 7.97 -7.05
CA GLU A 464 27.58 8.98 -8.11
C GLU A 464 28.47 10.15 -7.63
N VAL A 465 28.27 10.60 -6.38
CA VAL A 465 29.12 11.63 -5.75
C VAL A 465 30.55 11.12 -5.57
N ARG A 466 30.74 9.87 -5.12
CA ARG A 466 32.08 9.25 -5.03
C ARG A 466 32.78 9.21 -6.38
N LYS A 467 32.04 8.92 -7.45
CA LYS A 467 32.58 8.87 -8.81
C LYS A 467 33.03 10.26 -9.28
N GLN A 468 32.20 11.29 -9.08
CA GLN A 468 32.54 12.67 -9.46
C GLN A 468 33.73 13.23 -8.67
N VAL A 469 33.77 13.01 -7.35
CA VAL A 469 34.91 13.42 -6.51
C VAL A 469 36.20 12.70 -6.93
N ALA A 470 36.13 11.41 -7.24
CA ALA A 470 37.29 10.65 -7.72
C ALA A 470 37.77 11.11 -9.12
N GLU A 471 36.86 11.56 -9.98
CA GLU A 471 37.19 12.14 -11.29
C GLU A 471 37.85 13.53 -11.15
N GLU A 472 37.39 14.35 -10.20
CA GLU A 472 37.99 15.66 -9.91
C GLU A 472 39.34 15.56 -9.20
N GLU A 473 39.52 14.61 -8.28
CA GLU A 473 40.81 14.34 -7.63
C GLU A 473 41.86 13.83 -8.63
N ARG A 474 41.45 13.06 -9.64
CA ARG A 474 42.32 12.65 -10.75
C ARG A 474 42.66 13.79 -11.70
N ALA A 475 41.80 14.81 -11.79
CA ALA A 475 42.02 15.99 -12.63
C ALA A 475 42.87 17.07 -11.95
N ARG A 476 43.14 16.97 -10.64
CA ARG A 476 44.04 17.90 -9.94
C ARG A 476 45.51 17.61 -10.30
N PRO A 477 46.27 18.60 -10.81
CA PRO A 477 47.70 18.44 -11.02
C PRO A 477 48.40 18.27 -9.66
N VAL A 478 49.18 17.20 -9.53
CA VAL A 478 50.04 16.94 -8.36
C VAL A 478 51.01 18.12 -8.23
N ARG A 479 50.95 18.84 -7.11
CA ARG A 479 51.90 19.90 -6.77
C ARG A 479 53.15 19.32 -6.13
#